data_AF-A0A6H2H551-F1
#
_entry.id   AF-A0A6H2H551-F1
#
_cell.length_a   1.000
_cell.length_b   1.000
_cell.length_c   1.000
_cell.angle_alpha   90.00
_cell.angle_beta   90.00
_cell.angle_gamma   90.00
#
_symmetry.space_group_name_H-M   'P 1'
#
loop_
_entity.id
_entity.type
_entity.pdbx_description
1 polymer ?
#
loop_
_entity_poly.entity_id
_entity_poly.type
_entity_poly.pdbx_seq_one_letter_code
_entity_poly.pdbx_strand_id
1 'polypeptide(L)'
;MWLCVAVVLVLAGCSAGGSSNQGAAAADNGASNGGAASNAGAAAENAGGESAAMPKIEKPRVAFVYIGPPGDGGWTYEHDKGRQYMEEQTGLKADTVENVPESADAERIITELAQNHDIVFTTSFGYMDYTLNVAKKFPKVVFEHAAGYKTNGNMSTYFGKNFEASYLSGIAAGKLTKNNQIGYVGAFPIPEVIYNINAFALGAQSVNPDAKVSVVWSNTWFDPTTERQAAVSLLDKGADVLMAYQDSPATIQAAAERGAFAGGNDSDMSRFAPDTYMTNPVWNWGPYYASVVQSVMEGTWKSQQHMGSMKDGMVGLAPLGAKVPDDVKALVEEQHKKAMDGTLDVFQGPIRDQSGAAKVEDGKSLTMDEILSMNWFVKGVEGTIPN
;
A
#
# COMPACT_ATOMS: atom_id res chain seq x y z
N MET A 1 9.28 -11.07 59.58
CA MET A 1 8.02 -10.31 59.64
C MET A 1 7.46 -10.32 58.21
N TRP A 2 6.99 -11.46 57.69
CA TRP A 2 5.62 -12.02 57.76
C TRP A 2 4.50 -11.03 57.37
N LEU A 3 3.75 -11.44 56.32
CA LEU A 3 2.42 -11.02 55.83
C LEU A 3 2.34 -9.69 55.03
N CYS A 4 1.52 -9.54 53.99
CA CYS A 4 0.39 -10.37 53.52
C CYS A 4 0.05 -10.10 52.05
N VAL A 5 -0.38 -11.15 51.35
CA VAL A 5 -1.03 -11.17 50.03
C VAL A 5 -2.53 -10.93 50.21
N ALA A 6 -3.18 -10.21 49.30
CA ALA A 6 -4.64 -10.22 49.15
C ALA A 6 -5.02 -10.36 47.67
N VAL A 7 -5.48 -11.56 47.33
CA VAL A 7 -6.18 -11.91 46.08
C VAL A 7 -7.67 -11.83 46.38
N VAL A 8 -8.45 -11.13 45.54
CA VAL A 8 -9.92 -11.14 45.61
C VAL A 8 -10.45 -11.91 44.41
N LEU A 9 -11.04 -13.07 44.71
CA LEU A 9 -11.81 -13.95 43.83
C LEU A 9 -13.28 -13.76 44.19
N VAL A 10 -14.13 -13.44 43.21
CA VAL A 10 -15.60 -13.43 43.39
C VAL A 10 -16.19 -14.48 42.45
N LEU A 11 -16.73 -15.53 43.05
CA LEU A 11 -17.58 -16.55 42.42
C LEU A 11 -18.80 -16.76 43.33
N ALA A 12 -19.98 -16.56 42.77
CA ALA A 12 -21.27 -17.10 43.22
C ALA A 12 -22.12 -17.18 41.93
N GLY A 13 -22.83 -18.24 41.57
CA GLY A 13 -23.38 -19.35 42.33
C GLY A 13 -24.81 -19.56 41.81
N CYS A 14 -25.08 -20.73 41.22
CA CYS A 14 -26.24 -21.07 40.40
C CYS A 14 -27.60 -21.06 41.12
N SER A 15 -28.69 -20.86 40.36
CA SER A 15 -29.96 -21.57 40.58
C SER A 15 -30.74 -21.75 39.28
N ALA A 16 -31.12 -23.00 38.99
CA ALA A 16 -31.93 -23.43 37.86
C ALA A 16 -33.43 -23.45 38.20
N GLY A 17 -34.31 -23.28 37.19
CA GLY A 17 -35.76 -23.48 37.35
C GLY A 17 -36.62 -23.17 36.13
N GLY A 18 -36.77 -24.16 35.23
CA GLY A 18 -38.03 -24.59 34.57
C GLY A 18 -39.01 -23.59 33.91
N SER A 19 -39.03 -23.65 32.57
CA SER A 19 -40.19 -23.88 31.67
C SER A 19 -41.48 -23.03 31.77
N SER A 20 -41.81 -22.30 30.70
CA SER A 20 -43.11 -22.47 30.02
C SER A 20 -43.12 -21.79 28.64
N ASN A 21 -43.86 -22.42 27.73
CA ASN A 21 -44.02 -22.14 26.31
C ASN A 21 -45.39 -21.48 26.07
N GLN A 22 -45.44 -20.38 25.31
CA GLN A 22 -46.61 -19.73 24.66
C GLN A 22 -46.02 -18.54 23.88
N GLY A 23 -46.23 -18.26 22.59
CA GLY A 23 -47.32 -18.58 21.67
C GLY A 23 -47.91 -17.25 21.16
N ALA A 24 -47.71 -16.94 19.86
CA ALA A 24 -48.24 -15.81 19.06
C ALA A 24 -47.67 -14.40 19.35
N ALA A 25 -47.57 -13.44 18.42
CA ALA A 25 -48.16 -13.28 17.10
C ALA A 25 -47.24 -12.45 16.19
N ALA A 26 -47.44 -12.63 14.88
CA ALA A 26 -46.82 -11.92 13.78
C ALA A 26 -47.16 -10.43 13.72
N ALA A 27 -46.23 -9.64 13.18
CA ALA A 27 -46.53 -8.43 12.43
C ALA A 27 -45.68 -8.42 11.16
N ASP A 28 -46.36 -8.77 10.07
CA ASP A 28 -46.02 -8.53 8.69
C ASP A 28 -45.81 -7.02 8.43
N ASN A 29 -44.82 -6.68 7.63
CA ASN A 29 -44.94 -5.60 6.65
C ASN A 29 -43.86 -5.80 5.58
N GLY A 30 -44.23 -6.55 4.55
CA GLY A 30 -43.56 -6.50 3.28
C GLY A 30 -43.52 -5.09 2.68
N ALA A 31 -42.37 -4.76 2.11
CA ALA A 31 -42.29 -3.86 0.96
C ALA A 31 -41.14 -4.35 0.08
N SER A 32 -41.53 -5.13 -0.93
CA SER A 32 -40.73 -5.36 -2.13
C SER A 32 -40.37 -4.02 -2.77
N ASN A 33 -39.10 -3.81 -3.10
CA ASN A 33 -38.79 -3.07 -4.31
C ASN A 33 -37.48 -3.58 -4.91
N GLY A 34 -37.60 -4.26 -6.05
CA GLY A 34 -36.48 -4.46 -6.96
C GLY A 34 -36.06 -3.09 -7.50
N GLY A 35 -34.76 -2.82 -7.44
CA GLY A 35 -34.14 -1.65 -8.03
C GLY A 35 -32.81 -2.08 -8.60
N ALA A 36 -32.72 -2.07 -9.92
CA ALA A 36 -31.57 -2.48 -10.70
C ALA A 36 -30.27 -1.81 -10.25
N ALA A 37 -29.19 -2.61 -10.29
CA ALA A 37 -27.83 -2.12 -10.30
C ALA A 37 -27.69 -1.06 -11.41
N SER A 38 -27.58 0.21 -11.01
CA SER A 38 -27.23 1.29 -11.92
C SER A 38 -25.71 1.47 -11.84
N ASN A 39 -25.09 1.07 -12.94
CA ASN A 39 -23.72 1.35 -13.29
C ASN A 39 -23.59 2.87 -13.47
N ALA A 40 -23.14 3.57 -12.44
CA ALA A 40 -22.79 4.99 -12.52
C ALA A 40 -21.28 5.09 -12.69
N GLY A 41 -20.84 5.25 -13.93
CA GLY A 41 -19.49 5.71 -14.23
C GLY A 41 -19.26 7.04 -13.51
N ALA A 42 -18.28 7.05 -12.61
CA ALA A 42 -17.84 8.28 -11.96
C ALA A 42 -17.19 9.17 -13.03
N ALA A 43 -17.98 10.10 -13.57
CA ALA A 43 -17.44 11.23 -14.28
C ALA A 43 -16.59 12.03 -13.29
N ALA A 44 -15.30 12.19 -13.60
CA ALA A 44 -14.42 13.10 -12.88
C ALA A 44 -15.02 14.51 -12.93
N GLU A 45 -15.54 14.99 -11.79
CA GLU A 45 -15.85 16.40 -11.61
C GLU A 45 -14.53 17.17 -11.56
N ASN A 46 -14.07 17.55 -12.75
CA ASN A 46 -12.99 18.49 -12.94
C ASN A 46 -13.52 19.88 -12.56
N ALA A 47 -13.42 20.24 -11.28
CA ALA A 47 -13.71 21.59 -10.81
C ALA A 47 -12.63 22.54 -11.35
N GLY A 48 -12.86 23.05 -12.56
CA GLY A 48 -12.04 24.05 -13.25
C GLY A 48 -12.07 25.41 -12.57
N GLY A 49 -11.51 25.51 -11.36
CA GLY A 49 -11.03 26.78 -10.83
C GLY A 49 -9.70 27.10 -11.48
N GLU A 50 -9.56 28.30 -12.07
CA GLU A 50 -8.26 28.85 -12.46
C GLU A 50 -7.28 28.69 -11.28
N SER A 51 -6.28 27.83 -11.44
CA SER A 51 -5.19 27.67 -10.47
C SER A 51 -4.42 28.98 -10.45
N ALA A 52 -4.76 29.84 -9.48
CA ALA A 52 -3.95 31.00 -9.17
C ALA A 52 -2.56 30.48 -8.81
N ALA A 53 -1.53 30.97 -9.51
CA ALA A 53 -0.15 30.58 -9.25
C ALA A 53 0.16 30.81 -7.76
N MET A 54 0.64 29.75 -7.09
CA MET A 54 1.00 29.84 -5.68
C MET A 54 2.10 30.90 -5.51
N PRO A 55 2.02 31.76 -4.48
CA PRO A 55 3.05 32.75 -4.26
C PRO A 55 4.40 32.08 -4.00
N LYS A 56 5.46 32.66 -4.54
CA LYS A 56 6.84 32.25 -4.24
C LYS A 56 7.12 32.43 -2.74
N ILE A 57 7.58 31.39 -2.07
CA ILE A 57 7.96 31.45 -0.65
C ILE A 57 9.42 31.02 -0.53
N GLU A 58 10.35 31.94 -0.30
CA GLU A 58 11.80 31.65 -0.34
C GLU A 58 12.24 30.58 0.67
N LYS A 59 11.58 30.51 1.84
CA LYS A 59 11.86 29.56 2.92
C LYS A 59 10.54 29.01 3.48
N PRO A 60 9.85 28.10 2.76
CA PRO A 60 8.58 27.56 3.22
C PRO A 60 8.80 26.73 4.48
N ARG A 61 7.88 26.85 5.43
CA ARG A 61 7.78 25.94 6.58
C ARG A 61 7.08 24.67 6.11
N VAL A 62 7.72 23.52 6.33
CA VAL A 62 7.25 22.23 5.84
C VAL A 62 6.84 21.35 7.01
N ALA A 63 5.71 20.66 6.89
CA ALA A 63 5.28 19.66 7.86
C ALA A 63 4.92 18.33 7.18
N PHE A 64 5.10 17.23 7.92
CA PHE A 64 4.68 15.89 7.53
C PHE A 64 3.72 15.29 8.58
N VAL A 65 2.68 14.62 8.09
CA VAL A 65 1.71 13.87 8.90
C VAL A 65 1.86 12.39 8.59
N TYR A 66 2.29 11.61 9.58
CA TYR A 66 2.57 10.18 9.47
C TYR A 66 1.52 9.33 10.19
N ILE A 67 1.14 8.21 9.56
CA ILE A 67 0.18 7.22 10.11
C ILE A 67 0.78 6.37 11.22
N GLY A 68 2.08 6.07 11.14
CA GLY A 68 2.82 5.32 12.14
C GLY A 68 4.05 6.08 12.64
N PRO A 69 4.96 5.39 13.34
CA PRO A 69 6.28 5.91 13.70
C PRO A 69 7.33 5.50 12.65
N PRO A 70 8.40 6.30 12.42
CA PRO A 70 9.53 5.91 11.57
C PRO A 70 10.24 4.62 12.02
N GLY A 71 9.99 4.15 13.24
CA GLY A 71 10.47 2.88 13.75
C GLY A 71 9.81 1.63 13.16
N ASP A 72 8.78 1.77 12.31
CA ASP A 72 8.14 0.64 11.62
C ASP A 72 9.12 -0.14 10.70
N GLY A 73 10.16 0.55 10.21
CA GLY A 73 11.16 -0.02 9.31
C GLY A 73 10.63 -0.31 7.89
N GLY A 74 9.50 0.31 7.52
CA GLY A 74 8.77 0.11 6.27
C GLY A 74 8.25 1.45 5.71
N TRP A 75 6.92 1.63 5.69
CA TRP A 75 6.22 2.77 5.08
C TRP A 75 6.61 4.13 5.67
N THR A 76 6.41 4.33 6.98
CA THR A 76 6.70 5.62 7.64
C THR A 76 8.20 5.88 7.66
N TYR A 77 9.00 4.83 7.83
CA TYR A 77 10.45 4.91 7.75
C TYR A 77 10.94 5.49 6.41
N GLU A 78 10.42 5.05 5.26
CA GLU A 78 10.82 5.62 3.96
C GLU A 78 10.28 7.05 3.75
N HIS A 79 9.10 7.38 4.28
CA HIS A 79 8.63 8.76 4.30
C HIS A 79 9.55 9.68 5.09
N ASP A 80 10.02 9.24 6.27
CA ASP A 80 10.96 10.01 7.09
C ASP A 80 12.34 10.12 6.43
N LYS A 81 12.85 9.07 5.79
CA LYS A 81 14.06 9.19 4.95
C LYS A 81 13.87 10.17 3.80
N GLY A 82 12.71 10.16 3.15
CA GLY A 82 12.37 11.13 2.12
C GLY A 82 12.40 12.56 2.66
N ARG A 83 11.83 12.80 3.86
CA ARG A 83 11.92 14.09 4.56
C ARG A 83 13.38 14.46 4.81
N GLN A 84 14.20 13.56 5.36
CA GLN A 84 15.61 13.82 5.64
C GLN A 84 16.39 14.20 4.36
N TYR A 85 16.18 13.46 3.27
CA TYR A 85 16.74 13.80 1.96
C TYR A 85 16.30 15.20 1.51
N MET A 86 15.02 15.53 1.63
CA MET A 86 14.51 16.86 1.30
C MET A 86 15.19 17.96 2.14
N GLU A 87 15.37 17.74 3.44
CA GLU A 87 16.08 18.69 4.31
C GLU A 87 17.53 18.89 3.87
N GLU A 88 18.23 17.81 3.50
CA GLU A 88 19.60 17.88 2.99
C GLU A 88 19.69 18.66 1.67
N GLN A 89 18.75 18.45 0.75
CA GLN A 89 18.76 19.09 -0.57
C GLN A 89 18.30 20.57 -0.53
N THR A 90 17.42 20.92 0.39
CA THR A 90 16.82 22.27 0.45
C THR A 90 17.43 23.16 1.54
N GLY A 91 18.09 22.56 2.53
CA GLY A 91 18.59 23.25 3.72
C GLY A 91 17.48 23.67 4.70
N LEU A 92 16.23 23.25 4.46
CA LEU A 92 15.10 23.52 5.35
C LEU A 92 14.96 22.40 6.40
N LYS A 93 14.23 22.70 7.47
CA LYS A 93 13.80 21.70 8.46
C LYS A 93 12.29 21.55 8.41
N ALA A 94 11.83 20.32 8.58
CA ALA A 94 10.42 20.00 8.57
C ALA A 94 9.96 19.50 9.94
N ASP A 95 8.76 19.94 10.33
CA ASP A 95 8.07 19.44 11.51
C ASP A 95 7.38 18.11 11.15
N THR A 96 7.25 17.22 12.13
CA THR A 96 6.58 15.92 11.96
C THR A 96 5.54 15.69 13.05
N VAL A 97 4.45 15.02 12.70
CA VAL A 97 3.50 14.46 13.65
C VAL A 97 3.29 12.99 13.31
N GLU A 98 3.62 12.12 14.27
CA GLU A 98 3.57 10.67 14.13
C GLU A 98 2.27 10.07 14.70
N ASN A 99 1.96 8.83 14.30
CA ASN A 99 0.85 8.05 14.84
C ASN A 99 -0.52 8.75 14.72
N VAL A 100 -0.77 9.44 13.61
CA VAL A 100 -2.02 10.17 13.38
C VAL A 100 -3.07 9.21 12.80
N PRO A 101 -4.14 8.87 13.53
CA PRO A 101 -5.12 7.92 13.02
C PRO A 101 -5.93 8.50 11.85
N GLU A 102 -6.41 7.64 10.95
CA GLU A 102 -7.31 7.99 9.86
C GLU A 102 -8.74 8.26 10.37
N SER A 103 -8.87 9.34 11.13
CA SER A 103 -10.11 9.75 11.79
C SER A 103 -10.26 11.28 11.77
N ALA A 104 -11.27 11.81 12.46
CA ALA A 104 -11.43 13.25 12.66
C ALA A 104 -10.19 13.92 13.32
N ASP A 105 -9.34 13.15 14.00
CA ASP A 105 -8.06 13.67 14.53
C ASP A 105 -7.10 14.10 13.43
N ALA A 106 -7.09 13.41 12.28
CA ALA A 106 -6.28 13.81 11.13
C ALA A 106 -6.66 15.22 10.65
N GLU A 107 -7.96 15.52 10.46
CA GLU A 107 -8.39 16.86 10.03
C GLU A 107 -7.98 17.94 11.03
N ARG A 108 -8.10 17.66 12.34
CA ARG A 108 -7.69 18.58 13.40
C ARG A 108 -6.19 18.87 13.33
N ILE A 109 -5.35 17.84 13.22
CA ILE A 109 -3.89 17.96 13.17
C ILE A 109 -3.44 18.66 11.88
N ILE A 110 -3.98 18.27 10.72
CA ILE A 110 -3.68 18.90 9.43
C ILE A 110 -4.08 20.39 9.46
N THR A 111 -5.19 20.74 10.12
CA THR A 111 -5.62 22.14 10.31
C THR A 111 -4.63 22.93 11.16
N GLU A 112 -4.17 22.37 12.27
CA GLU A 112 -3.19 23.02 13.16
C GLU A 112 -1.84 23.25 12.45
N LEU A 113 -1.39 22.27 11.67
CA LEU A 113 -0.19 22.39 10.85
C LEU A 113 -0.36 23.46 9.77
N ALA A 114 -1.50 23.48 9.07
CA ALA A 114 -1.79 24.47 8.01
C ALA A 114 -1.86 25.93 8.52
N GLN A 115 -2.10 26.16 9.82
CA GLN A 115 -2.00 27.49 10.42
C GLN A 115 -0.54 27.98 10.53
N ASN A 116 0.40 27.04 10.66
CA ASN A 116 1.78 27.31 11.02
C ASN A 116 2.80 26.89 9.94
N HIS A 117 2.35 26.34 8.82
CA HIS A 117 3.18 25.83 7.73
C HIS A 117 2.70 26.32 6.37
N ASP A 118 3.60 26.26 5.40
CA ASP A 118 3.35 26.68 4.02
C ASP A 118 3.19 25.47 3.09
N ILE A 119 3.75 24.31 3.48
CA ILE A 119 3.61 23.02 2.80
C ILE A 119 3.29 21.95 3.84
N VAL A 120 2.26 21.13 3.58
CA VAL A 120 1.88 19.98 4.43
C VAL A 120 1.80 18.71 3.58
N PHE A 121 2.65 17.74 3.87
CA PHE A 121 2.60 16.40 3.30
C PHE A 121 1.74 15.48 4.19
N THR A 122 0.75 14.82 3.63
CA THR A 122 -0.08 13.82 4.33
C THR A 122 0.17 12.43 3.72
N THR A 123 0.77 11.52 4.49
CA THR A 123 1.44 10.33 3.96
C THR A 123 0.68 9.03 4.21
N SER A 124 -0.65 9.05 4.12
CA SER A 124 -1.50 7.86 4.20
C SER A 124 -2.75 8.05 3.38
N PHE A 125 -3.21 6.99 2.71
CA PHE A 125 -4.37 7.03 1.83
C PHE A 125 -5.63 7.57 2.52
N GLY A 126 -5.92 7.14 3.75
CA GLY A 126 -7.12 7.57 4.48
C GLY A 126 -7.11 9.04 4.91
N TYR A 127 -6.03 9.79 4.68
CA TYR A 127 -6.01 11.24 4.89
C TYR A 127 -6.65 12.05 3.77
N MET A 128 -7.08 11.43 2.67
CA MET A 128 -7.52 12.14 1.45
C MET A 128 -8.60 13.19 1.71
N ASP A 129 -9.72 12.78 2.33
CA ASP A 129 -10.87 13.68 2.54
C ASP A 129 -10.57 14.74 3.59
N TYR A 130 -9.83 14.38 4.64
CA TYR A 130 -9.39 15.33 5.66
C TYR A 130 -8.45 16.39 5.06
N THR A 131 -7.49 15.98 4.23
CA THR A 131 -6.56 16.89 3.55
C THR A 131 -7.32 17.83 2.61
N LEU A 132 -8.26 17.30 1.82
CA LEU A 132 -9.08 18.10 0.92
C LEU A 132 -9.93 19.14 1.67
N ASN A 133 -10.53 18.75 2.80
CA ASN A 133 -11.32 19.66 3.63
C ASN A 133 -10.47 20.81 4.18
N VAL A 134 -9.24 20.54 4.61
CA VAL A 134 -8.32 21.59 5.09
C VAL A 134 -7.80 22.43 3.91
N ALA A 135 -7.44 21.82 2.78
CA ALA A 135 -6.95 22.53 1.61
C ALA A 135 -7.92 23.63 1.14
N LYS A 136 -9.23 23.36 1.17
CA LYS A 136 -10.29 24.34 0.86
C LYS A 136 -10.33 25.53 1.84
N LYS A 137 -9.96 25.32 3.11
CA LYS A 137 -9.96 26.35 4.17
C LYS A 137 -8.66 27.18 4.16
N PHE A 138 -7.57 26.63 3.65
CA PHE A 138 -6.22 27.24 3.64
C PHE A 138 -5.67 27.37 2.21
N PRO A 139 -6.26 28.21 1.34
CA PRO A 139 -5.91 28.29 -0.09
C PRO A 139 -4.48 28.78 -0.38
N LYS A 140 -3.73 29.21 0.64
CA LYS A 140 -2.34 29.66 0.54
C LYS A 140 -1.32 28.62 1.01
N VAL A 141 -1.76 27.46 1.48
CA VAL A 141 -0.92 26.35 1.91
C VAL A 141 -0.93 25.30 0.81
N VAL A 142 0.24 24.78 0.46
CA VAL A 142 0.37 23.65 -0.46
C VAL A 142 0.16 22.35 0.30
N PHE A 143 -0.70 21.49 -0.23
CA PHE A 143 -0.94 20.16 0.30
C PHE A 143 -0.48 19.10 -0.70
N GLU A 144 0.20 18.09 -0.20
CA GLU A 144 0.68 16.96 -1.00
C GLU A 144 0.20 15.68 -0.32
N HIS A 145 -0.71 14.97 -0.98
CA HIS A 145 -1.36 13.80 -0.41
C HIS A 145 -0.91 12.51 -1.09
N ALA A 146 -0.40 11.57 -0.31
CA ALA A 146 0.07 10.28 -0.80
C ALA A 146 -1.10 9.35 -1.17
N ALA A 147 -0.96 8.60 -2.27
CA ALA A 147 -1.83 7.51 -2.72
C ALA A 147 -3.28 7.87 -3.09
N GLY A 148 -3.79 9.04 -2.71
CA GLY A 148 -5.16 9.46 -3.06
C GLY A 148 -5.31 10.00 -4.49
N TYR A 149 -6.56 10.29 -4.83
CA TYR A 149 -6.96 10.69 -6.18
C TYR A 149 -7.70 12.04 -6.24
N LYS A 150 -8.03 12.65 -5.09
CA LYS A 150 -8.69 13.97 -5.03
C LYS A 150 -7.64 15.08 -4.99
N THR A 151 -7.78 16.06 -5.87
CA THR A 151 -6.95 17.27 -5.92
C THR A 151 -7.76 18.54 -5.61
N ASN A 152 -7.06 19.64 -5.36
CA ASN A 152 -7.61 20.99 -5.25
C ASN A 152 -6.60 21.98 -5.85
N GLY A 153 -6.98 23.24 -6.09
CA GLY A 153 -6.05 24.25 -6.66
C GLY A 153 -4.72 24.40 -5.90
N ASN A 154 -4.71 24.07 -4.60
CA ASN A 154 -3.55 24.05 -3.70
C ASN A 154 -3.26 22.65 -3.08
N MET A 155 -3.79 21.58 -3.67
CA MET A 155 -3.56 20.20 -3.23
C MET A 155 -3.24 19.30 -4.43
N SER A 156 -2.06 18.69 -4.40
CA SER A 156 -1.65 17.64 -5.33
C SER A 156 -1.80 16.27 -4.69
N THR A 157 -1.76 15.24 -5.53
CA THR A 157 -1.55 13.86 -5.07
C THR A 157 -0.29 13.28 -5.67
N TYR A 158 0.32 12.32 -4.97
CA TYR A 158 1.50 11.61 -5.45
C TYR A 158 1.49 10.14 -5.05
N PHE A 159 1.94 9.29 -5.97
CA PHE A 159 2.21 7.88 -5.72
C PHE A 159 3.14 7.34 -6.82
N GLY A 160 3.41 6.04 -6.84
CA GLY A 160 4.21 5.44 -7.91
C GLY A 160 3.66 4.11 -8.40
N LYS A 161 4.12 3.72 -9.59
CA LYS A 161 3.82 2.45 -10.26
C LYS A 161 4.54 1.28 -9.59
N ASN A 162 4.31 1.04 -8.31
CA ASN A 162 4.99 -0.03 -7.57
C ASN A 162 4.70 -1.44 -8.13
N PHE A 163 3.65 -1.60 -8.93
CA PHE A 163 3.43 -2.81 -9.71
C PHE A 163 4.59 -3.17 -10.65
N GLU A 164 5.42 -2.20 -11.09
CA GLU A 164 6.67 -2.46 -11.82
C GLU A 164 7.62 -3.30 -10.96
N ALA A 165 7.80 -2.92 -9.70
CA ALA A 165 8.64 -3.65 -8.74
C ALA A 165 8.02 -4.98 -8.32
N SER A 166 6.69 -5.02 -8.16
CA SER A 166 5.96 -6.24 -7.82
C SER A 166 6.11 -7.29 -8.92
N TYR A 167 6.06 -6.90 -10.19
CA TYR A 167 6.31 -7.79 -11.33
C TYR A 167 7.73 -8.38 -11.30
N LEU A 168 8.76 -7.56 -11.08
CA LEU A 168 10.15 -8.03 -10.93
C LEU A 168 10.34 -8.97 -9.72
N SER A 169 9.70 -8.65 -8.59
CA SER A 169 9.68 -9.52 -7.40
C SER A 169 9.00 -10.85 -7.70
N GLY A 170 7.95 -10.83 -8.52
CA GLY A 170 7.26 -12.02 -9.03
C GLY A 170 8.18 -12.93 -9.85
N ILE A 171 8.99 -12.36 -10.74
CA ILE A 171 9.98 -13.12 -11.54
C ILE A 171 10.94 -13.88 -10.62
N ALA A 172 11.46 -13.21 -9.57
CA ALA A 172 12.30 -13.88 -8.59
C ALA A 172 11.55 -15.02 -7.90
N ALA A 173 10.32 -14.78 -7.44
CA ALA A 173 9.52 -15.79 -6.75
C ALA A 173 9.19 -17.01 -7.62
N GLY A 174 8.80 -16.79 -8.89
CA GLY A 174 8.49 -17.86 -9.84
C GLY A 174 9.68 -18.76 -10.15
N LYS A 175 10.91 -18.22 -10.10
CA LYS A 175 12.15 -18.98 -10.24
C LYS A 175 12.61 -19.67 -8.95
N LEU A 176 12.29 -19.10 -7.78
CA LEU A 176 12.74 -19.61 -6.48
C LEU A 176 11.83 -20.70 -5.92
N THR A 177 10.52 -20.68 -6.26
CA THR A 177 9.60 -21.73 -5.82
C THR A 177 10.01 -23.09 -6.39
N LYS A 178 9.93 -24.12 -5.55
CA LYS A 178 10.26 -25.52 -5.89
C LYS A 178 9.01 -26.35 -6.13
N ASN A 179 7.86 -25.89 -5.64
CA ASN A 179 6.59 -26.62 -5.71
C ASN A 179 5.45 -25.84 -6.39
N ASN A 180 5.76 -24.69 -7.00
CA ASN A 180 4.83 -23.79 -7.66
C ASN A 180 3.81 -23.11 -6.72
N GLN A 181 3.97 -23.22 -5.40
CA GLN A 181 3.08 -22.62 -4.41
C GLN A 181 3.75 -21.40 -3.78
N ILE A 182 3.25 -20.23 -4.13
CA ILE A 182 3.71 -18.95 -3.62
C ILE A 182 2.61 -18.35 -2.76
N GLY A 183 2.96 -17.83 -1.59
CA GLY A 183 2.03 -17.14 -0.71
C GLY A 183 2.16 -15.62 -0.86
N TYR A 184 1.04 -14.91 -0.82
CA TYR A 184 1.01 -13.45 -0.78
C TYR A 184 0.16 -13.01 0.42
N VAL A 185 0.75 -12.24 1.32
CA VAL A 185 0.04 -11.65 2.44
C VAL A 185 -0.33 -10.22 2.09
N GLY A 186 -1.61 -9.97 1.81
CA GLY A 186 -2.12 -8.65 1.46
C GLY A 186 -2.76 -7.96 2.66
N ALA A 187 -2.61 -6.64 2.77
CA ALA A 187 -3.26 -5.85 3.80
C ALA A 187 -4.78 -5.79 3.63
N PHE A 188 -5.27 -4.95 2.70
CA PHE A 188 -6.69 -4.76 2.41
C PHE A 188 -7.03 -5.04 0.95
N PRO A 189 -8.24 -5.54 0.65
CA PRO A 189 -8.68 -5.85 -0.72
C PRO A 189 -9.09 -4.60 -1.51
N ILE A 190 -8.18 -3.64 -1.63
CA ILE A 190 -8.36 -2.41 -2.41
C ILE A 190 -7.58 -2.49 -3.72
N PRO A 191 -7.90 -1.66 -4.75
CA PRO A 191 -7.23 -1.72 -6.04
C PRO A 191 -5.71 -1.72 -5.97
N GLU A 192 -5.13 -0.91 -5.07
CA GLU A 192 -3.68 -0.87 -4.81
C GLU A 192 -3.06 -2.24 -4.58
N VAL A 193 -3.60 -3.00 -3.64
CA VAL A 193 -3.05 -4.31 -3.30
C VAL A 193 -3.38 -5.32 -4.39
N ILE A 194 -4.55 -5.20 -5.03
CA ILE A 194 -4.99 -6.11 -6.09
C ILE A 194 -4.09 -6.02 -7.33
N TYR A 195 -3.80 -4.81 -7.83
CA TYR A 195 -2.93 -4.69 -9.00
C TYR A 195 -1.49 -5.11 -8.68
N ASN A 196 -1.02 -4.95 -7.44
CA ASN A 196 0.31 -5.43 -7.03
C ASN A 196 0.37 -6.96 -6.97
N ILE A 197 -0.66 -7.62 -6.41
CA ILE A 197 -0.80 -9.08 -6.44
C ILE A 197 -0.80 -9.59 -7.88
N ASN A 198 -1.56 -8.94 -8.76
CA ASN A 198 -1.64 -9.34 -10.17
C ASN A 198 -0.32 -9.15 -10.90
N ALA A 199 0.36 -8.01 -10.71
CA ALA A 199 1.68 -7.78 -11.28
C ALA A 199 2.68 -8.83 -10.81
N PHE A 200 2.71 -9.12 -9.51
CA PHE A 200 3.55 -10.17 -8.94
C PHE A 200 3.24 -11.55 -9.54
N ALA A 201 1.96 -11.92 -9.66
CA ALA A 201 1.55 -13.19 -10.25
C ALA A 201 1.93 -13.30 -11.74
N LEU A 202 1.73 -12.23 -12.51
CA LEU A 202 2.16 -12.15 -13.92
C LEU A 202 3.69 -12.28 -14.04
N GLY A 203 4.43 -11.65 -13.14
CA GLY A 203 5.88 -11.77 -13.05
C GLY A 203 6.32 -13.21 -12.80
N ALA A 204 5.74 -13.87 -11.81
CA ALA A 204 6.02 -15.28 -11.51
C ALA A 204 5.69 -16.20 -12.69
N GLN A 205 4.54 -15.96 -13.35
CA GLN A 205 4.07 -16.77 -14.46
C GLN A 205 4.87 -16.58 -15.75
N SER A 206 5.54 -15.44 -15.92
CA SER A 206 6.42 -15.19 -17.08
C SER A 206 7.61 -16.16 -17.15
N VAL A 207 8.03 -16.69 -15.99
CA VAL A 207 9.16 -17.62 -15.85
C VAL A 207 8.75 -19.01 -15.35
N ASN A 208 7.57 -19.12 -14.77
CA ASN A 208 6.96 -20.36 -14.30
C ASN A 208 5.44 -20.35 -14.52
N PRO A 209 4.96 -20.78 -15.70
CA PRO A 209 3.52 -20.73 -16.05
C PRO A 209 2.60 -21.52 -15.12
N ASP A 210 3.15 -22.45 -14.33
CA ASP A 210 2.40 -23.28 -13.39
C ASP A 210 2.30 -22.65 -11.99
N ALA A 211 3.00 -21.54 -11.74
CA ALA A 211 2.98 -20.84 -10.45
C ALA A 211 1.56 -20.45 -10.02
N LYS A 212 1.26 -20.74 -8.75
CA LYS A 212 0.04 -20.36 -8.04
C LYS A 212 0.38 -19.38 -6.93
N VAL A 213 -0.39 -18.30 -6.84
CA VAL A 213 -0.22 -17.28 -5.81
C VAL A 213 -1.43 -17.31 -4.88
N SER A 214 -1.30 -17.94 -3.72
CA SER A 214 -2.35 -17.99 -2.71
C SER A 214 -2.33 -16.72 -1.86
N VAL A 215 -3.45 -15.99 -1.83
CA VAL A 215 -3.60 -14.72 -1.10
C VAL A 215 -4.27 -14.94 0.25
N VAL A 216 -3.71 -14.35 1.30
CA VAL A 216 -4.36 -14.20 2.61
C VAL A 216 -4.41 -12.71 2.96
N TRP A 217 -5.60 -12.23 3.29
CA TRP A 217 -5.83 -10.85 3.73
C TRP A 217 -5.62 -10.73 5.25
N SER A 218 -4.70 -9.89 5.70
CA SER A 218 -4.52 -9.57 7.11
C SER A 218 -5.54 -8.55 7.64
N ASN A 219 -6.17 -7.77 6.75
CA ASN A 219 -7.09 -6.67 7.08
C ASN A 219 -6.47 -5.62 8.00
N THR A 220 -5.19 -5.35 7.80
CA THR A 220 -4.40 -4.35 8.52
C THR A 220 -3.18 -3.99 7.69
N TRP A 221 -2.78 -2.72 7.71
CA TRP A 221 -1.51 -2.25 7.16
C TRP A 221 -0.35 -2.62 8.08
N PHE A 222 -0.57 -2.52 9.40
CA PHE A 222 0.44 -2.77 10.43
C PHE A 222 -0.16 -3.46 11.66
N ASP A 223 0.12 -4.75 11.81
CA ASP A 223 -0.04 -5.52 13.04
C ASP A 223 0.86 -6.76 12.92
N PRO A 224 2.11 -6.70 13.41
CA PRO A 224 3.07 -7.79 13.29
C PRO A 224 2.55 -9.16 13.76
N THR A 225 1.61 -9.20 14.71
CA THR A 225 1.03 -10.45 15.18
C THR A 225 0.09 -11.05 14.13
N THR A 226 -0.82 -10.23 13.60
CA THR A 226 -1.77 -10.65 12.57
C THR A 226 -1.07 -10.98 11.24
N GLU A 227 -0.08 -10.18 10.85
CA GLU A 227 0.74 -10.42 9.65
C GLU A 227 1.46 -11.77 9.73
N ARG A 228 2.11 -12.06 10.87
CA ARG A 228 2.78 -13.34 11.12
C ARG A 228 1.81 -14.52 11.05
N GLN A 229 0.62 -14.41 11.63
CA GLN A 229 -0.38 -15.48 11.58
C GLN A 229 -0.81 -15.77 10.14
N ALA A 230 -1.02 -14.72 9.34
CA ALA A 230 -1.35 -14.87 7.93
C ALA A 230 -0.21 -15.56 7.14
N ALA A 231 1.05 -15.16 7.38
CA ALA A 231 2.22 -15.79 6.77
C ALA A 231 2.35 -17.29 7.15
N VAL A 232 2.21 -17.62 8.43
CA VAL A 232 2.22 -19.00 8.91
C VAL A 232 1.12 -19.83 8.24
N SER A 233 -0.07 -19.26 8.05
CA SER A 233 -1.17 -19.98 7.39
C SER A 233 -0.88 -20.35 5.93
N LEU A 234 -0.10 -19.53 5.21
CA LEU A 234 0.33 -19.82 3.84
C LEU A 234 1.43 -20.89 3.82
N LEU A 235 2.39 -20.80 4.75
CA LEU A 235 3.46 -21.80 4.91
C LEU A 235 2.88 -23.17 5.28
N ASP A 236 1.91 -23.22 6.19
CA ASP A 236 1.22 -24.45 6.60
C ASP A 236 0.39 -25.07 5.47
N LYS A 237 -0.06 -24.26 4.49
CA LYS A 237 -0.69 -24.73 3.24
C LYS A 237 0.30 -25.21 2.18
N GLY A 238 1.60 -25.02 2.41
CA GLY A 238 2.66 -25.53 1.53
C GLY A 238 3.36 -24.48 0.67
N ALA A 239 3.09 -23.18 0.84
CA ALA A 239 3.85 -22.15 0.14
C ALA A 239 5.34 -22.20 0.53
N ASP A 240 6.25 -22.14 -0.44
CA ASP A 240 7.70 -22.18 -0.22
C ASP A 240 8.43 -20.86 -0.56
N VAL A 241 7.69 -19.89 -1.09
CA VAL A 241 8.07 -18.48 -1.25
C VAL A 241 6.92 -17.62 -0.74
N LEU A 242 7.20 -16.58 0.04
CA LEU A 242 6.21 -15.58 0.46
C LEU A 242 6.51 -14.18 -0.09
N MET A 243 5.47 -13.39 -0.30
CA MET A 243 5.54 -11.96 -0.51
C MET A 243 4.61 -11.25 0.48
N ALA A 244 5.06 -10.14 1.06
CA ALA A 244 4.26 -9.30 1.94
C ALA A 244 3.88 -7.99 1.24
N TYR A 245 2.70 -7.48 1.51
CA TYR A 245 2.29 -6.12 1.18
C TYR A 245 1.64 -5.49 2.41
N GLN A 246 2.45 -5.43 3.47
CA GLN A 246 2.17 -4.93 4.80
C GLN A 246 3.43 -4.22 5.29
N ASP A 247 3.30 -3.39 6.32
CA ASP A 247 4.34 -2.41 6.66
C ASP A 247 5.49 -3.01 7.51
N SER A 248 5.31 -4.20 8.09
CA SER A 248 6.25 -4.80 9.04
C SER A 248 7.06 -5.99 8.46
N PRO A 249 8.22 -6.33 9.05
CA PRO A 249 9.02 -7.49 8.64
C PRO A 249 8.47 -8.84 9.15
N ALA A 250 7.29 -8.88 9.76
CA ALA A 250 6.78 -10.09 10.43
C ALA A 250 6.61 -11.28 9.47
N THR A 251 6.11 -11.04 8.24
CA THR A 251 5.92 -12.08 7.22
C THR A 251 7.26 -12.70 6.78
N ILE A 252 8.28 -11.87 6.54
CA ILE A 252 9.60 -12.38 6.12
C ILE A 252 10.33 -13.13 7.24
N GLN A 253 10.14 -12.71 8.50
CA GLN A 253 10.67 -13.42 9.66
C GLN A 253 10.00 -14.79 9.83
N ALA A 254 8.69 -14.87 9.66
CA ALA A 254 7.95 -16.14 9.71
C ALA A 254 8.38 -17.12 8.61
N ALA A 255 8.63 -16.62 7.40
CA ALA A 255 9.17 -17.43 6.30
C ALA A 255 10.58 -17.95 6.63
N ALA A 256 11.44 -17.09 7.17
CA ALA A 256 12.82 -17.46 7.54
C ALA A 256 12.88 -18.59 8.56
N GLU A 257 11.97 -18.61 9.55
CA GLU A 257 11.87 -19.70 10.53
C GLU A 257 11.51 -21.06 9.90
N ARG A 258 10.87 -21.05 8.73
CA ARG A 258 10.57 -22.24 7.92
C ARG A 258 11.61 -22.49 6.82
N GLY A 259 12.63 -21.64 6.69
CA GLY A 259 13.63 -21.71 5.61
C GLY A 259 13.06 -21.37 4.22
N ALA A 260 11.90 -20.73 4.15
CA ALA A 260 11.25 -20.30 2.91
C ALA A 260 11.79 -18.93 2.47
N PHE A 261 11.94 -18.73 1.15
CA PHE A 261 12.31 -17.42 0.63
C PHE A 261 11.17 -16.41 0.85
N ALA A 262 11.48 -15.15 1.11
CA ALA A 262 10.45 -14.12 1.22
C ALA A 262 10.87 -12.71 0.82
N GLY A 263 9.90 -11.93 0.35
CA GLY A 263 9.99 -10.49 0.11
C GLY A 263 9.08 -9.69 1.04
N GLY A 264 9.53 -8.49 1.42
CA GLY A 264 8.77 -7.53 2.22
C GLY A 264 8.02 -6.51 1.38
N ASN A 265 7.87 -5.29 1.90
CA ASN A 265 7.33 -4.13 1.20
C ASN A 265 8.07 -2.85 1.64
N ASP A 266 7.92 -1.76 0.89
CA ASP A 266 8.34 -0.38 1.19
C ASP A 266 9.84 -0.10 1.34
N SER A 267 10.55 -0.89 2.16
CA SER A 267 11.97 -0.72 2.54
C SER A 267 12.80 -1.94 2.17
N ASP A 268 14.11 -1.78 2.07
CA ASP A 268 15.02 -2.95 2.08
C ASP A 268 14.92 -3.67 3.43
N MET A 269 14.24 -4.82 3.41
CA MET A 269 14.00 -5.65 4.59
C MET A 269 15.04 -6.77 4.78
N SER A 270 16.10 -6.81 3.98
CA SER A 270 17.10 -7.90 3.97
C SER A 270 17.70 -8.20 5.35
N ARG A 271 17.92 -7.17 6.17
CA ARG A 271 18.48 -7.30 7.54
C ARG A 271 17.65 -8.18 8.47
N PHE A 272 16.34 -8.34 8.21
CA PHE A 272 15.45 -9.09 9.09
C PHE A 272 15.40 -10.59 8.75
N ALA A 273 15.84 -10.98 7.56
CA ALA A 273 15.86 -12.37 7.09
C ALA A 273 17.03 -12.63 6.11
N PRO A 274 18.29 -12.33 6.46
CA PRO A 274 19.40 -12.23 5.49
C PRO A 274 19.66 -13.51 4.70
N ASP A 275 19.35 -14.67 5.27
CA ASP A 275 19.55 -15.98 4.66
C ASP A 275 18.44 -16.41 3.70
N THR A 276 17.23 -15.85 3.83
CA THR A 276 16.06 -16.25 3.05
C THR A 276 15.35 -15.06 2.39
N TYR A 277 15.95 -13.88 2.45
CA TYR A 277 15.44 -12.71 1.76
C TYR A 277 15.55 -12.88 0.24
N MET A 278 14.47 -12.52 -0.47
CA MET A 278 14.38 -12.56 -1.92
C MET A 278 14.67 -11.18 -2.52
N THR A 279 13.71 -10.26 -2.43
CA THR A 279 13.74 -8.83 -2.79
C THR A 279 12.33 -8.29 -2.49
N ASN A 280 12.10 -6.98 -2.61
CA ASN A 280 10.76 -6.38 -2.62
C ASN A 280 10.75 -5.00 -3.28
N PRO A 281 9.55 -4.46 -3.61
CA PRO A 281 9.37 -3.05 -3.92
C PRO A 281 9.90 -2.15 -2.81
N VAL A 282 10.57 -1.07 -3.20
CA VAL A 282 11.01 -0.02 -2.27
C VAL A 282 10.56 1.36 -2.76
N TRP A 283 10.32 2.27 -1.82
CA TRP A 283 10.00 3.65 -2.11
C TRP A 283 11.21 4.57 -2.01
N ASN A 284 11.23 5.60 -2.84
CA ASN A 284 12.19 6.68 -2.75
C ASN A 284 11.47 8.02 -2.95
N TRP A 285 10.91 8.54 -1.86
CA TRP A 285 10.14 9.78 -1.86
C TRP A 285 11.01 11.06 -1.89
N GLY A 286 12.29 10.93 -1.55
CA GLY A 286 13.19 12.07 -1.33
C GLY A 286 13.26 13.05 -2.51
N PRO A 287 13.59 12.59 -3.73
CA PRO A 287 13.63 13.44 -4.91
C PRO A 287 12.30 14.17 -5.17
N TYR A 288 11.17 13.49 -4.99
CA TYR A 288 9.85 14.11 -5.14
C TYR A 288 9.63 15.24 -4.12
N TYR A 289 9.86 14.97 -2.83
CA TYR A 289 9.71 15.99 -1.78
C TYR A 289 10.63 17.19 -1.98
N ALA A 290 11.90 16.96 -2.33
CA ALA A 290 12.82 18.03 -2.67
C ALA A 290 12.29 18.87 -3.85
N SER A 291 11.79 18.22 -4.90
CA SER A 291 11.26 18.92 -6.08
C SER A 291 10.02 19.75 -5.77
N VAL A 292 9.09 19.25 -4.93
CA VAL A 292 7.91 20.00 -4.51
C VAL A 292 8.33 21.25 -3.76
N VAL A 293 9.19 21.11 -2.76
CA VAL A 293 9.64 22.24 -1.93
C VAL A 293 10.38 23.28 -2.78
N GLN A 294 11.28 22.84 -3.67
CA GLN A 294 11.97 23.71 -4.62
C GLN A 294 10.97 24.45 -5.53
N SER A 295 9.95 23.78 -6.05
CA SER A 295 8.94 24.44 -6.91
C SER A 295 8.12 25.50 -6.16
N VAL A 296 7.86 25.32 -4.85
CA VAL A 296 7.24 26.36 -4.01
C VAL A 296 8.22 27.51 -3.74
N MET A 297 9.50 27.20 -3.50
CA MET A 297 10.57 28.20 -3.36
C MET A 297 10.75 29.05 -4.60
N GLU A 298 10.45 28.51 -5.78
CA GLU A 298 10.55 29.18 -7.07
C GLU A 298 9.24 29.85 -7.51
N GLY A 299 8.11 29.52 -6.87
CA GLY A 299 6.77 29.98 -7.27
C GLY A 299 6.27 29.32 -8.55
N THR A 300 6.76 28.11 -8.84
CA THR A 300 6.42 27.32 -10.05
C THR A 300 5.51 26.14 -9.74
N TRP A 301 5.25 25.85 -8.46
CA TRP A 301 4.34 24.78 -8.03
C TRP A 301 2.94 24.93 -8.63
N LYS A 302 2.36 23.81 -9.06
CA LYS A 302 0.97 23.69 -9.52
C LYS A 302 0.40 22.38 -9.02
N SER A 303 -0.91 22.39 -8.75
CA SER A 303 -1.64 21.16 -8.42
C SER A 303 -1.54 20.15 -9.57
N GLN A 304 -1.26 18.91 -9.23
CA GLN A 304 -1.15 17.79 -10.17
C GLN A 304 -1.49 16.46 -9.49
N GLN A 305 -1.70 15.44 -10.30
CA GLN A 305 -1.66 14.04 -9.88
C GLN A 305 -0.35 13.45 -10.39
N HIS A 306 0.62 13.26 -9.49
CA HIS A 306 1.92 12.72 -9.82
C HIS A 306 1.92 11.20 -9.68
N MET A 307 2.34 10.50 -10.73
CA MET A 307 2.51 9.05 -10.73
C MET A 307 3.95 8.72 -11.15
N GLY A 308 4.81 8.47 -10.18
CA GLY A 308 6.20 8.09 -10.37
C GLY A 308 6.37 6.64 -10.83
N SER A 309 7.61 6.23 -11.06
CA SER A 309 7.96 4.94 -11.68
C SER A 309 9.38 4.53 -11.30
N MET A 310 9.84 3.38 -11.78
CA MET A 310 11.26 3.03 -11.70
C MET A 310 12.15 3.98 -12.51
N LYS A 311 11.65 4.47 -13.65
CA LYS A 311 12.39 5.37 -14.54
C LYS A 311 12.76 6.70 -13.90
N ASP A 312 11.85 7.29 -13.13
CA ASP A 312 12.12 8.52 -12.37
C ASP A 312 12.69 8.25 -10.97
N GLY A 313 12.79 6.97 -10.60
CA GLY A 313 13.41 6.52 -9.36
C GLY A 313 12.55 6.69 -8.12
N MET A 314 11.25 7.01 -8.23
CA MET A 314 10.32 7.02 -7.09
C MET A 314 10.02 5.61 -6.59
N VAL A 315 9.95 4.64 -7.52
CA VAL A 315 9.81 3.22 -7.23
C VAL A 315 11.15 2.53 -7.45
N GLY A 316 11.52 1.61 -6.59
CA GLY A 316 12.71 0.78 -6.76
C GLY A 316 12.44 -0.68 -6.46
N LEU A 317 13.45 -1.50 -6.74
CA LEU A 317 13.54 -2.88 -6.29
C LEU A 317 14.71 -2.97 -5.31
N ALA A 318 14.46 -3.51 -4.11
CA ALA A 318 15.55 -3.78 -3.17
C ALA A 318 16.59 -4.73 -3.79
N PRO A 319 17.86 -4.67 -3.36
CA PRO A 319 18.86 -5.63 -3.82
C PRO A 319 18.38 -7.07 -3.61
N LEU A 320 18.59 -7.94 -4.60
CA LEU A 320 18.23 -9.35 -4.43
C LEU A 320 19.12 -9.97 -3.34
N GLY A 321 18.51 -10.80 -2.49
CA GLY A 321 19.17 -11.41 -1.35
C GLY A 321 20.38 -12.27 -1.74
N ALA A 322 21.32 -12.42 -0.80
CA ALA A 322 22.61 -13.06 -1.05
C ALA A 322 22.49 -14.51 -1.55
N LYS A 323 21.46 -15.25 -1.10
CA LYS A 323 21.21 -16.65 -1.50
C LYS A 323 20.32 -16.81 -2.72
N VAL A 324 19.86 -15.71 -3.34
CA VAL A 324 19.19 -15.78 -4.64
C VAL A 324 20.22 -16.20 -5.70
N PRO A 325 19.97 -17.25 -6.51
CA PRO A 325 20.91 -17.69 -7.54
C PRO A 325 21.20 -16.61 -8.58
N ASP A 326 22.41 -16.63 -9.16
CA ASP A 326 22.85 -15.57 -10.08
C ASP A 326 22.09 -15.58 -11.41
N ASP A 327 21.59 -16.73 -11.87
CA ASP A 327 20.72 -16.81 -13.03
C ASP A 327 19.37 -16.11 -12.79
N VAL A 328 18.85 -16.19 -11.56
CA VAL A 328 17.63 -15.48 -11.15
C VAL A 328 17.89 -13.96 -11.09
N LYS A 329 19.03 -13.55 -10.51
CA LYS A 329 19.43 -12.13 -10.49
C LYS A 329 19.56 -11.56 -11.90
N ALA A 330 20.15 -12.31 -12.83
CA ALA A 330 20.30 -11.87 -14.21
C ALA A 330 18.95 -11.70 -14.93
N LEU A 331 17.99 -12.60 -14.70
CA LEU A 331 16.65 -12.50 -15.27
C LEU A 331 15.89 -11.27 -14.76
N VAL A 332 15.98 -10.99 -13.45
CA VAL A 332 15.35 -9.81 -12.85
C VAL A 332 16.01 -8.53 -13.36
N GLU A 333 17.34 -8.48 -13.44
CA GLU A 333 18.08 -7.33 -13.96
C GLU A 333 17.76 -7.01 -15.42
N GLU A 334 17.45 -8.02 -16.26
CA GLU A 334 17.00 -7.78 -17.63
C GLU A 334 15.67 -7.00 -17.67
N GLN A 335 14.69 -7.39 -16.86
CA GLN A 335 13.41 -6.67 -16.82
C GLN A 335 13.53 -5.34 -16.07
N HIS A 336 14.41 -5.26 -15.07
CA HIS A 336 14.74 -4.03 -14.36
C HIS A 336 15.24 -2.93 -15.32
N LYS A 337 16.10 -3.27 -16.29
CA LYS A 337 16.52 -2.30 -17.32
C LYS A 337 15.35 -1.75 -18.14
N LYS A 338 14.37 -2.60 -18.49
CA LYS A 338 13.15 -2.17 -19.20
C LYS A 338 12.25 -1.29 -18.33
N ALA A 339 12.21 -1.53 -17.02
CA ALA A 339 11.50 -0.66 -16.09
C ALA A 339 12.18 0.71 -15.99
N MET A 340 13.51 0.72 -15.88
CA MET A 340 14.33 1.95 -15.80
C MET A 340 14.30 2.80 -17.07
N ASP A 341 14.16 2.20 -18.27
CA ASP A 341 14.02 2.96 -19.52
C ASP A 341 12.55 3.31 -19.86
N GLY A 342 11.60 2.70 -19.16
CA GLY A 342 10.16 2.90 -19.29
C GLY A 342 9.50 2.09 -20.41
N THR A 343 10.14 1.02 -20.87
CA THR A 343 9.60 0.10 -21.89
C THR A 343 8.92 -1.14 -21.31
N LEU A 344 9.01 -1.37 -19.99
CA LEU A 344 8.28 -2.44 -19.33
C LEU A 344 6.78 -2.14 -19.28
N ASP A 345 5.98 -3.06 -19.83
CA ASP A 345 4.52 -3.03 -19.72
C ASP A 345 4.04 -4.29 -18.99
N VAL A 346 3.75 -4.12 -17.70
CA VAL A 346 3.35 -5.22 -16.79
C VAL A 346 2.00 -5.81 -17.17
N PHE A 347 1.08 -4.98 -17.66
CA PHE A 347 -0.31 -5.36 -17.92
C PHE A 347 -0.63 -5.44 -19.41
N GLN A 348 0.38 -5.79 -20.22
CA GLN A 348 0.20 -6.16 -21.61
C GLN A 348 -0.41 -7.56 -21.74
N GLY A 349 -1.42 -7.69 -22.59
CA GLY A 349 -2.09 -8.93 -22.88
C GLY A 349 -1.24 -9.93 -23.67
N PRO A 350 -1.63 -11.22 -23.67
CA PRO A 350 -2.94 -11.70 -23.23
C PRO A 350 -3.02 -11.92 -21.72
N ILE A 351 -4.03 -11.35 -21.06
CA ILE A 351 -4.31 -11.54 -19.63
C ILE A 351 -5.73 -12.08 -19.45
N ARG A 352 -5.86 -13.10 -18.61
CA ARG A 352 -7.14 -13.69 -18.20
C ARG A 352 -7.33 -13.52 -16.70
N ASP A 353 -8.57 -13.40 -16.26
CA ASP A 353 -8.90 -13.43 -14.84
C ASP A 353 -8.92 -14.86 -14.26
N GLN A 354 -9.16 -14.97 -12.95
CA GLN A 354 -9.29 -16.24 -12.22
C GLN A 354 -10.33 -17.20 -12.82
N SER A 355 -11.39 -16.70 -13.47
CA SER A 355 -12.41 -17.53 -14.13
C SER A 355 -11.97 -18.03 -15.51
N GLY A 356 -10.88 -17.48 -16.05
CA GLY A 356 -10.39 -17.73 -17.39
C GLY A 356 -10.96 -16.78 -18.45
N ALA A 357 -11.80 -15.81 -18.07
CA ALA A 357 -12.30 -14.79 -18.98
C ALA A 357 -11.15 -13.87 -19.43
N ALA A 358 -11.14 -13.51 -20.71
CA ALA A 358 -10.15 -12.57 -21.24
C ALA A 358 -10.40 -11.16 -20.66
N LYS A 359 -9.34 -10.52 -20.16
CA LYS A 359 -9.36 -9.16 -19.61
C LYS A 359 -8.55 -8.20 -20.46
N VAL A 360 -7.42 -8.67 -20.99
CA VAL A 360 -6.58 -7.92 -21.92
C VAL A 360 -6.27 -8.82 -23.10
N GLU A 361 -6.60 -8.37 -24.31
CA GLU A 361 -6.30 -9.09 -25.55
C GLU A 361 -4.81 -9.01 -25.88
N ASP A 362 -4.33 -9.96 -26.68
CA ASP A 362 -2.95 -9.98 -27.14
C ASP A 362 -2.55 -8.66 -27.83
N GLY A 363 -1.40 -8.10 -27.45
CA GLY A 363 -0.89 -6.82 -27.95
C GLY A 363 -1.62 -5.56 -27.45
N LYS A 364 -2.62 -5.67 -26.57
CA LYS A 364 -3.24 -4.53 -25.87
C LYS A 364 -2.69 -4.40 -24.46
N SER A 365 -2.85 -3.22 -23.88
CA SER A 365 -2.40 -2.93 -22.51
C SER A 365 -3.50 -2.21 -21.74
N LEU A 366 -3.54 -2.42 -20.43
CA LEU A 366 -4.42 -1.63 -19.57
C LEU A 366 -3.96 -0.17 -19.51
N THR A 367 -4.92 0.74 -19.50
CA THR A 367 -4.71 2.15 -19.15
C THR A 367 -4.46 2.30 -17.65
N MET A 368 -3.89 3.44 -17.23
CA MET A 368 -3.67 3.71 -15.81
C MET A 368 -4.98 3.71 -15.01
N ASP A 369 -6.06 4.27 -15.57
CA ASP A 369 -7.37 4.31 -14.91
C ASP A 369 -7.94 2.90 -14.70
N GLU A 370 -7.75 1.99 -15.66
CA GLU A 370 -8.14 0.59 -15.52
C GLU A 370 -7.29 -0.14 -14.46
N ILE A 371 -6.00 0.19 -14.34
CA ILE A 371 -5.13 -0.36 -13.29
C ILE A 371 -5.56 0.15 -11.91
N LEU A 372 -5.77 1.45 -11.75
CA LEU A 372 -6.14 2.09 -10.48
C LEU A 372 -7.56 1.74 -10.01
N SER A 373 -8.39 1.18 -10.88
CA SER A 373 -9.74 0.68 -10.56
C SER A 373 -9.85 -0.85 -10.54
N MET A 374 -8.71 -1.55 -10.60
CA MET A 374 -8.67 -3.00 -10.72
C MET A 374 -9.32 -3.70 -9.52
N ASN A 375 -10.28 -4.58 -9.80
CA ASN A 375 -11.09 -5.29 -8.80
C ASN A 375 -11.25 -6.79 -9.13
N TRP A 376 -10.29 -7.34 -9.85
CA TRP A 376 -10.27 -8.74 -10.28
C TRP A 376 -8.85 -9.26 -10.20
N PHE A 377 -8.71 -10.57 -10.05
CA PHE A 377 -7.41 -11.23 -10.01
C PHE A 377 -7.10 -11.96 -11.33
N VAL A 378 -5.83 -11.98 -11.71
CA VAL A 378 -5.34 -12.75 -12.87
C VAL A 378 -5.44 -14.26 -12.62
N LYS A 379 -5.51 -15.03 -13.71
CA LYS A 379 -5.50 -16.50 -13.65
C LYS A 379 -4.29 -16.98 -12.86
N GLY A 380 -4.50 -17.94 -11.95
CA GLY A 380 -3.43 -18.53 -11.12
C GLY A 380 -3.20 -17.83 -9.78
N VAL A 381 -3.81 -16.67 -9.53
CA VAL A 381 -4.03 -16.18 -8.17
C VAL A 381 -5.15 -17.01 -7.53
N GLU A 382 -4.97 -17.42 -6.28
CA GLU A 382 -5.91 -18.21 -5.50
C GLU A 382 -6.31 -17.42 -4.24
N GLY A 383 -7.60 -17.24 -4.04
CA GLY A 383 -8.14 -16.36 -3.01
C GLY A 383 -9.34 -15.60 -3.55
N THR A 384 -10.07 -14.95 -2.66
CA THR A 384 -11.24 -14.13 -3.02
C THR A 384 -10.96 -12.67 -2.70
N ILE A 385 -11.52 -11.76 -3.48
CA ILE A 385 -11.64 -10.35 -3.12
C ILE A 385 -12.94 -10.24 -2.30
N PRO A 386 -12.87 -9.98 -0.99
CA PRO A 386 -14.06 -9.74 -0.17
C PRO A 386 -14.84 -8.53 -0.70
N ASN A 387 -16.17 -8.60 -0.58
CA ASN A 387 -17.06 -7.50 -0.94
C ASN A 387 -17.03 -6.34 0.06
#